data_AF-A0A1V5RA10-F1
#
_entry.id   AF-A0A1V5RA10-F1
#
_cell.length_a   1.000
_cell.length_b   1.000
_cell.length_c   1.000
_cell.angle_alpha   90.00
_cell.angle_beta   90.00
_cell.angle_gamma   90.00
#
_symmetry.space_group_name_H-M   'P 1'
#
loop_
_entity.id
_entity.type
_entity.pdbx_description
1 polymer ?
#
loop_
_entity_poly.entity_id
_entity_poly.type
_entity_poly.pdbx_seq_one_letter_code
_entity_poly.pdbx_strand_id
1 'polypeptide(L)'
;MLIIAKPLGAIIKVKNEAFPFMMGGFEMGMLGYALFTSFYGEAHLGKMALVDLGQVLFVFTVLMTLLIRHKGQHFDLGTLVLRIITSPVMIAIILGLLANARILVLRSNAFTRQLDEVLKILASLTMPLIALSIGYGIRITKESLGSALKTIVARKVVLIVFAVVINLLIVRLALKMDRIYEMAVLLMFLMPSPFIVSIYIDDKKKNLVDYVDTTLSLDSVISIFSVMGAVLLLG
;
A
#
# COMPACT_ATOMS: atom_id res chain seq x y z
N MET A 1 -8.23 -3.94 11.83
CA MET A 1 -8.67 -2.52 11.90
C MET A 1 -10.13 -2.27 11.54
N LEU A 2 -10.71 -2.93 10.52
CA LEU A 2 -12.12 -2.71 10.15
C LEU A 2 -13.12 -2.90 11.31
N ILE A 3 -12.87 -3.89 12.17
CA ILE A 3 -13.73 -4.21 13.33
C ILE A 3 -13.71 -3.08 14.38
N ILE A 4 -12.54 -2.51 14.65
CA ILE A 4 -12.36 -1.44 15.64
C ILE A 4 -12.73 -0.05 15.09
N ALA A 5 -12.96 0.07 13.78
CA ALA A 5 -13.22 1.36 13.16
C ALA A 5 -14.55 1.98 13.61
N LYS A 6 -15.64 1.21 13.71
CA LYS A 6 -16.93 1.75 14.19
C LYS A 6 -16.86 2.36 15.60
N PRO A 7 -16.36 1.65 16.63
CA PRO A 7 -16.25 2.24 17.97
C PRO A 7 -15.26 3.41 18.00
N LEU A 8 -14.14 3.31 17.28
CA LEU A 8 -13.16 4.40 17.22
C LEU A 8 -13.74 5.66 16.59
N GLY A 9 -14.48 5.52 15.48
CA GLY A 9 -15.15 6.62 14.78
C GLY A 9 -16.14 7.38 15.66
N ALA A 10 -16.86 6.65 16.54
CA ALA A 10 -17.75 7.25 17.53
C ALA A 10 -16.97 8.08 18.57
N ILE A 11 -15.83 7.57 19.05
CA ILE A 11 -14.98 8.26 20.04
C ILE A 11 -14.39 9.55 19.44
N ILE A 12 -13.85 9.50 18.22
CA ILE A 12 -13.20 10.65 17.58
C ILE A 12 -14.19 11.57 16.83
N LYS A 13 -15.49 11.26 16.88
CA LYS A 13 -16.59 12.00 16.24
C LYS A 13 -16.43 12.16 14.73
N VAL A 14 -15.94 11.13 14.03
CA VAL A 14 -15.91 11.10 12.56
C VAL A 14 -17.12 10.30 12.08
N LYS A 15 -18.11 10.99 11.49
CA LYS A 15 -19.39 10.40 11.03
C LYS A 15 -19.43 10.16 9.51
N ASN A 16 -18.29 9.84 8.90
CA ASN A 16 -18.21 9.60 7.46
C ASN A 16 -18.39 8.11 7.14
N GLU A 17 -19.23 7.77 6.15
CA GLU A 17 -19.50 6.40 5.72
C GLU A 17 -18.23 5.65 5.26
N ALA A 18 -17.26 6.36 4.68
CA ALA A 18 -16.00 5.77 4.24
C ALA A 18 -14.98 5.54 5.36
N PHE A 19 -15.22 6.07 6.58
CA PHE A 19 -14.27 5.97 7.69
C PHE A 19 -13.80 4.53 7.96
N PRO A 20 -14.67 3.50 8.02
CA PRO A 20 -14.22 2.14 8.24
C PRO A 20 -13.28 1.64 7.16
N PHE A 21 -13.53 1.97 5.89
CA PHE A 21 -12.67 1.57 4.77
C PHE A 21 -11.31 2.25 4.83
N MET A 22 -11.25 3.52 5.24
CA MET A 22 -10.00 4.26 5.45
C MET A 22 -9.13 3.69 6.58
N MET A 23 -9.73 2.95 7.52
CA MET A 23 -9.00 2.23 8.56
C MET A 23 -8.46 0.86 8.07
N GLY A 24 -8.84 0.39 6.88
CA GLY A 24 -8.41 -0.91 6.33
C GLY A 24 -7.19 -0.80 5.41
N GLY A 25 -6.41 -1.88 5.32
CA GLY A 25 -5.33 -2.05 4.34
C GLY A 25 -4.19 -1.03 4.45
N PHE A 26 -3.22 -1.14 3.54
CA PHE A 26 -2.06 -0.24 3.42
C PHE A 26 -1.73 0.01 1.95
N GLU A 27 -1.32 1.21 1.57
CA GLU A 27 -0.85 1.48 0.20
C GLU A 27 0.60 1.03 0.01
N MET A 28 0.80 -0.27 -0.14
CA MET A 28 2.13 -0.83 -0.36
C MET A 28 2.56 -0.78 -1.81
N GLY A 29 1.64 -1.01 -2.75
CA GLY A 29 1.95 -1.14 -4.18
C GLY A 29 2.60 0.11 -4.76
N MET A 30 1.93 1.26 -4.64
CA MET A 30 2.44 2.50 -5.23
C MET A 30 3.40 3.23 -4.29
N LEU A 31 3.13 3.31 -2.98
CA LEU A 31 3.95 4.13 -2.08
C LEU A 31 4.94 3.29 -1.24
N GLY A 32 4.47 2.23 -0.60
CA GLY A 32 5.26 1.50 0.39
C GLY A 32 6.51 0.83 -0.19
N TYR A 33 6.40 0.11 -1.31
CA TYR A 33 7.55 -0.50 -1.95
C TYR A 33 8.56 0.53 -2.41
N ALA A 34 8.09 1.66 -2.94
CA ALA A 34 8.94 2.72 -3.42
C ALA A 34 9.77 3.36 -2.29
N LEU A 35 9.13 3.64 -1.16
CA LEU A 35 9.82 4.14 0.02
C LEU A 35 10.77 3.09 0.61
N PHE A 36 10.32 1.84 0.71
CA PHE A 36 11.14 0.77 1.28
C PHE A 36 12.43 0.55 0.48
N THR A 37 12.34 0.44 -0.85
CA THR A 37 13.54 0.26 -1.70
C THR A 37 14.45 1.48 -1.69
N SER A 38 13.90 2.69 -1.58
CA SER A 38 14.69 3.92 -1.48
C SER A 38 15.55 3.98 -0.22
N PHE A 39 15.06 3.47 0.92
CA PHE A 39 15.81 3.51 2.19
C PHE A 39 16.64 2.25 2.46
N TYR A 40 16.13 1.07 2.09
CA TYR A 40 16.73 -0.22 2.46
C TYR A 40 17.31 -0.99 1.28
N GLY A 41 17.16 -0.48 0.06
CA GLY A 41 17.67 -1.10 -1.16
C GLY A 41 16.85 -2.30 -1.66
N GLU A 42 17.04 -2.63 -2.93
CA GLU A 42 16.31 -3.72 -3.60
C GLU A 42 16.66 -5.10 -3.07
N ALA A 43 17.84 -5.28 -2.46
CA ALA A 43 18.27 -6.55 -1.87
C ALA A 43 17.34 -7.04 -0.73
N HIS A 44 16.58 -6.13 -0.12
CA HIS A 44 15.63 -6.44 0.96
C HIS A 44 14.18 -6.51 0.47
N LEU A 45 13.93 -6.34 -0.83
CA LEU A 45 12.58 -6.31 -1.39
C LEU A 45 11.78 -7.59 -1.09
N GLY A 46 12.43 -8.76 -1.16
CA GLY A 46 11.80 -10.03 -0.81
C GLY A 46 11.33 -10.11 0.65
N LYS A 47 12.02 -9.42 1.57
CA LYS A 47 11.64 -9.35 2.98
C LYS A 47 10.38 -8.49 3.17
N MET A 48 10.30 -7.36 2.46
CA MET A 48 9.10 -6.53 2.42
C MET A 48 7.91 -7.28 1.81
N ALA A 49 8.14 -8.00 0.71
CA ALA A 49 7.10 -8.79 0.03
C ALA A 49 6.49 -9.86 0.93
N LEU A 50 7.31 -10.51 1.77
CA LEU A 50 6.81 -11.49 2.74
C LEU A 50 5.87 -10.85 3.77
N VAL A 51 6.21 -9.66 4.27
CA VAL A 51 5.40 -8.91 5.25
C VAL A 51 4.09 -8.40 4.61
N ASP A 52 4.18 -7.95 3.36
CA ASP A 52 3.07 -7.37 2.61
C ASP A 52 2.03 -8.42 2.16
N LEU A 53 2.44 -9.67 1.94
CA LEU A 53 1.59 -10.74 1.40
C LEU A 53 0.22 -10.85 2.10
N GLY A 54 0.21 -10.80 3.44
CA GLY A 54 -1.02 -10.89 4.21
C GLY A 54 -1.96 -9.69 4.00
N GLN A 55 -1.41 -8.48 3.91
CA GLN A 55 -2.19 -7.29 3.63
C GLN A 55 -2.75 -7.32 2.19
N VAL A 56 -1.96 -7.75 1.21
CA VAL A 56 -2.36 -7.73 -0.20
C VAL A 56 -3.56 -8.64 -0.38
N LEU A 57 -3.48 -9.86 0.17
CA LEU A 57 -4.60 -10.79 0.19
C LEU A 57 -5.82 -10.16 0.87
N PHE A 58 -5.65 -9.53 2.04
CA PHE A 58 -6.74 -8.85 2.73
C PHE A 58 -7.39 -7.73 1.88
N VAL A 59 -6.59 -6.91 1.19
CA VAL A 59 -7.12 -5.79 0.40
C VAL A 59 -7.91 -6.28 -0.81
N PHE A 60 -7.35 -7.22 -1.57
CA PHE A 60 -8.00 -7.71 -2.79
C PHE A 60 -9.14 -8.70 -2.54
N THR A 61 -9.20 -9.34 -1.38
CA THR A 61 -10.31 -10.24 -1.03
C THR A 61 -11.35 -9.52 -0.17
N VAL A 62 -11.00 -9.20 1.09
CA VAL A 62 -11.94 -8.70 2.09
C VAL A 62 -12.32 -7.23 1.82
N LEU A 63 -11.34 -6.33 1.72
CA LEU A 63 -11.62 -4.90 1.60
C LEU A 63 -12.32 -4.56 0.28
N MET A 64 -11.82 -5.09 -0.84
CA MET A 64 -12.43 -4.90 -2.16
C MET A 64 -13.87 -5.42 -2.18
N THR A 65 -14.12 -6.62 -1.64
CA THR A 65 -15.50 -7.16 -1.57
C THR A 65 -16.42 -6.26 -0.76
N LEU A 66 -15.95 -5.72 0.37
CA LEU A 66 -16.75 -4.81 1.19
C LEU A 66 -17.06 -3.49 0.47
N LEU A 67 -16.09 -2.93 -0.27
CA LEU A 67 -16.28 -1.71 -1.06
C LEU A 67 -17.26 -1.92 -2.22
N ILE A 68 -17.16 -3.05 -2.92
CA ILE A 68 -18.07 -3.42 -4.01
C ILE A 68 -19.50 -3.59 -3.49
N ARG A 69 -19.66 -4.29 -2.36
CA ARG A 69 -20.96 -4.43 -1.69
C ARG A 69 -21.51 -3.08 -1.25
N HIS A 70 -20.66 -2.16 -0.80
CA HIS A 70 -21.06 -0.80 -0.45
C HIS A 70 -21.60 -0.02 -1.66
N LYS A 71 -21.08 -0.28 -2.87
CA LYS A 71 -21.65 0.21 -4.15
C LYS A 71 -22.93 -0.50 -4.59
N GLY A 72 -23.47 -1.44 -3.81
CA GLY A 72 -24.66 -2.22 -4.17
C GLY A 72 -24.41 -3.25 -5.28
N GLN A 73 -23.15 -3.54 -5.59
CA GLN A 73 -22.78 -4.51 -6.61
C GLN A 73 -22.49 -5.87 -5.93
N HIS A 74 -22.91 -6.95 -6.58
CA HIS A 74 -22.51 -8.31 -6.20
C HIS A 74 -21.30 -8.72 -7.04
N PHE A 75 -20.32 -9.36 -6.39
CA PHE A 75 -19.14 -9.90 -7.05
C PHE A 75 -19.08 -11.41 -6.83
N ASP A 76 -18.76 -12.13 -7.89
CA ASP A 76 -18.44 -13.55 -7.82
C ASP A 76 -16.93 -13.74 -7.66
N LEU A 77 -16.51 -14.57 -6.71
CA LEU A 77 -15.09 -14.85 -6.43
C LEU A 77 -14.40 -15.48 -7.65
N GLY A 78 -15.11 -16.32 -8.41
CA GLY A 78 -14.58 -16.93 -9.63
C GLY A 78 -14.23 -15.90 -10.69
N THR A 79 -15.13 -14.93 -10.92
CA THR A 79 -14.86 -13.82 -11.84
C THR A 79 -13.69 -12.93 -11.40
N LEU A 80 -13.44 -12.81 -10.09
CA LEU A 80 -12.34 -12.01 -9.54
C LEU A 80 -10.98 -12.66 -9.81
N VAL A 81 -10.84 -13.95 -9.49
CA VAL A 81 -9.61 -14.72 -9.76
C VAL A 81 -9.28 -14.72 -11.24
N LEU A 82 -10.28 -14.96 -12.10
CA LEU A 82 -10.08 -14.94 -13.55
C LEU A 82 -9.60 -13.57 -14.05
N ARG A 83 -10.17 -12.48 -13.53
CA ARG A 83 -9.75 -11.10 -13.89
C ARG A 83 -8.33 -10.78 -13.41
N ILE A 84 -7.92 -11.28 -12.25
CA ILE A 84 -6.54 -11.11 -11.76
C ILE A 84 -5.57 -11.81 -12.71
N ILE A 85 -5.81 -13.09 -13.02
CA ILE A 85 -4.92 -13.89 -13.87
C ILE A 85 -4.86 -13.35 -15.31
N THR A 86 -5.99 -12.88 -15.83
CA THR A 86 -6.06 -12.30 -17.18
C THR A 86 -5.69 -10.81 -17.24
N SER A 87 -5.35 -10.19 -16.10
CA SER A 87 -4.95 -8.79 -16.08
C SER A 87 -3.63 -8.58 -16.84
N PRO A 88 -3.49 -7.51 -17.64
CA PRO A 88 -2.25 -7.19 -18.33
C PRO A 88 -1.04 -7.13 -17.37
N VAL A 89 -1.27 -6.67 -16.14
CA VAL A 89 -0.25 -6.58 -15.09
C VAL A 89 0.25 -7.96 -14.66
N MET A 90 -0.65 -8.88 -14.31
CA MET A 90 -0.26 -10.22 -13.86
C MET A 90 0.43 -11.01 -14.97
N ILE A 91 -0.08 -10.88 -16.21
CA ILE A 91 0.54 -11.49 -17.40
C ILE A 91 1.95 -10.94 -17.59
N ALA A 92 2.15 -9.61 -17.50
CA ALA A 92 3.46 -8.99 -17.62
C ALA A 92 4.45 -9.47 -16.53
N ILE A 93 4.00 -9.63 -15.28
CA ILE A 93 4.82 -10.16 -14.18
C ILE A 93 5.26 -11.60 -14.49
N ILE A 94 4.32 -12.48 -14.85
CA ILE A 94 4.63 -13.88 -15.14
C ILE A 94 5.59 -13.98 -16.33
N LEU A 95 5.31 -13.26 -17.43
CA LEU A 95 6.19 -13.24 -18.59
C LEU A 95 7.56 -12.68 -18.26
N GLY A 96 7.64 -11.62 -17.44
CA GLY A 96 8.88 -11.04 -16.96
C GLY A 96 9.72 -12.02 -16.14
N LEU A 97 9.10 -12.77 -15.23
CA LEU A 97 9.75 -13.81 -14.43
C LEU A 97 10.29 -14.95 -15.33
N LEU A 98 9.48 -15.42 -16.28
CA LEU A 98 9.89 -16.45 -17.25
C LEU A 98 11.02 -15.97 -18.16
N ALA A 99 10.97 -14.70 -18.59
CA ALA A 99 12.01 -14.08 -19.40
C ALA A 99 13.32 -13.91 -18.60
N ASN A 100 13.24 -13.46 -17.35
CA ASN A 100 14.41 -13.29 -16.47
C ASN A 100 15.18 -14.62 -16.30
N ALA A 101 14.46 -15.72 -16.08
CA ALA A 101 15.06 -17.06 -15.97
C ALA A 101 15.84 -17.48 -17.23
N ARG A 102 15.39 -17.05 -18.43
CA ARG A 102 16.05 -17.33 -19.72
C ARG A 102 17.18 -16.35 -20.05
N ILE A 103 17.06 -15.08 -19.66
CA ILE A 103 18.10 -14.05 -19.87
C ILE A 103 19.36 -14.37 -19.07
N LEU A 104 19.22 -14.96 -17.87
CA LEU A 104 20.37 -15.41 -17.06
C LEU A 104 21.25 -16.43 -17.81
N VAL A 105 20.65 -17.27 -18.66
CA VAL A 105 21.33 -18.30 -19.47
C VAL A 105 21.99 -17.72 -20.73
N LEU A 106 21.52 -16.56 -21.21
CA LEU A 106 21.90 -15.94 -22.49
C LEU A 106 22.74 -14.65 -22.35
N ARG A 107 23.34 -14.39 -21.17
CA ARG A 107 24.20 -13.20 -20.89
C ARG A 107 25.50 -13.11 -21.72
N SER A 108 25.72 -14.07 -22.62
CA SER A 108 26.89 -14.14 -23.51
C SER A 108 26.76 -13.27 -24.76
N ASN A 109 25.57 -12.82 -25.16
CA ASN A 109 25.37 -12.08 -26.41
C ASN A 109 25.29 -10.54 -26.18
N ALA A 110 25.84 -9.74 -27.10
CA ALA A 110 25.87 -8.28 -26.97
C ALA A 110 24.46 -7.66 -26.90
N PHE A 111 23.51 -8.22 -27.64
CA PHE A 111 22.12 -7.78 -27.67
C PHE A 111 21.41 -7.95 -26.32
N THR A 112 21.63 -9.07 -25.63
CA THR A 112 20.97 -9.33 -24.32
C THR A 112 21.51 -8.41 -23.24
N ARG A 113 22.78 -7.98 -23.33
CA ARG A 113 23.36 -6.95 -22.44
C ARG A 113 22.75 -5.57 -22.66
N GLN A 114 22.60 -5.16 -23.92
CA GLN A 114 21.97 -3.87 -24.26
C GLN A 114 20.50 -3.83 -23.82
N LEU A 115 19.76 -4.93 -24.03
CA LEU A 115 18.40 -5.04 -23.51
C LEU A 115 18.34 -4.96 -21.98
N ASP A 116 19.26 -5.62 -21.26
CA ASP A 116 19.34 -5.54 -19.80
C ASP A 116 19.60 -4.10 -19.31
N GLU A 117 20.46 -3.34 -20.00
CA GLU A 117 20.70 -1.92 -19.71
C GLU A 117 19.44 -1.06 -19.94
N VAL A 118 18.72 -1.25 -21.05
CA VAL A 118 17.46 -0.54 -21.32
C VAL A 118 16.42 -0.86 -20.23
N LEU A 119 16.28 -2.14 -19.86
CA LEU A 119 15.36 -2.56 -18.82
C LEU A 119 15.73 -1.96 -17.45
N LYS A 120 17.02 -1.86 -17.12
CA LYS A 120 17.50 -1.20 -15.90
C LYS A 120 17.16 0.29 -15.89
N ILE A 121 17.35 0.99 -17.01
CA ILE A 121 16.97 2.41 -17.12
C ILE A 121 15.46 2.56 -16.91
N LEU A 122 14.63 1.75 -17.58
CA LEU A 122 13.18 1.78 -17.40
C LEU A 122 12.76 1.47 -15.95
N ALA A 123 13.37 0.46 -15.33
CA ALA A 123 13.13 0.14 -13.92
C ALA A 123 13.49 1.30 -12.99
N SER A 124 14.63 1.97 -13.23
CA SER A 124 15.06 3.12 -12.42
C SER A 124 14.10 4.32 -12.52
N LEU A 125 13.42 4.50 -13.66
CA LEU A 125 12.41 5.56 -13.84
C LEU A 125 11.08 5.26 -13.14
N THR A 126 10.85 4.01 -12.74
CA THR A 126 9.59 3.60 -12.09
C THR A 126 9.38 4.38 -10.80
N MET A 127 10.44 4.57 -10.00
CA MET A 127 10.36 5.30 -8.73
C MET A 127 9.98 6.79 -8.91
N PRO A 128 10.69 7.59 -9.74
CA PRO A 128 10.29 8.97 -10.05
C PRO A 128 8.88 9.09 -10.62
N LEU A 129 8.47 8.20 -11.53
CA LEU A 129 7.13 8.27 -12.16
C LEU A 129 6.02 7.98 -11.16
N ILE A 130 6.22 6.98 -10.28
CA ILE A 130 5.31 6.70 -9.17
C ILE A 130 5.21 7.91 -8.24
N ALA A 131 6.34 8.51 -7.83
CA ALA A 131 6.35 9.68 -6.97
C ALA A 131 5.60 10.87 -7.61
N LEU A 132 5.80 11.11 -8.91
CA LEU A 132 5.11 12.15 -9.67
C LEU A 132 3.60 11.86 -9.75
N SER A 133 3.22 10.62 -10.03
CA SER A 133 1.81 10.20 -10.08
C SER A 133 1.11 10.40 -8.73
N ILE A 134 1.78 10.04 -7.63
CA ILE A 134 1.27 10.27 -6.26
C ILE A 134 1.13 11.77 -6.01
N GLY A 135 2.15 12.57 -6.34
CA GLY A 135 2.12 14.02 -6.20
C GLY A 135 0.98 14.68 -6.97
N TYR A 136 0.74 14.25 -8.21
CA TYR A 136 -0.37 14.72 -9.04
C TYR A 136 -1.75 14.29 -8.50
N GLY A 137 -1.82 13.13 -7.86
CA GLY A 137 -3.03 12.60 -7.24
C GLY A 137 -3.48 13.34 -5.98
N ILE A 138 -2.63 14.21 -5.39
CA ILE A 138 -2.93 14.93 -4.15
C ILE A 138 -4.07 15.94 -4.39
N ARG A 139 -5.21 15.68 -3.78
CA ARG A 139 -6.39 16.55 -3.77
C ARG A 139 -6.82 16.81 -2.33
N ILE A 140 -6.64 18.05 -1.87
CA ILE A 140 -6.97 18.45 -0.50
C ILE A 140 -8.08 19.50 -0.55
N THR A 141 -9.22 19.19 0.05
CA THR A 141 -10.32 20.14 0.22
C THR A 141 -10.41 20.62 1.67
N LYS A 142 -10.62 21.92 1.88
CA LYS A 142 -10.67 22.52 3.22
C LYS A 142 -11.82 21.97 4.06
N GLU A 143 -12.93 21.61 3.40
CA GLU A 143 -14.16 21.15 4.03
C GLU A 143 -14.02 19.79 4.72
N SER A 144 -13.19 18.89 4.16
CA SER A 144 -12.96 17.55 4.71
C SER A 144 -11.66 17.44 5.51
N LEU A 145 -10.81 18.48 5.51
CA LEU A 145 -9.50 18.46 6.15
C LEU A 145 -9.55 18.08 7.64
N GLY A 146 -10.52 18.62 8.38
CA GLY A 146 -10.66 18.36 9.82
C GLY A 146 -11.02 16.91 10.14
N SER A 147 -11.90 16.28 9.34
CA SER A 147 -12.25 14.87 9.51
C SER A 147 -11.13 13.96 8.99
N ALA A 148 -10.49 14.32 7.88
CA ALA A 148 -9.32 13.62 7.35
C ALA A 148 -8.18 13.55 8.38
N LEU A 149 -7.81 14.68 8.99
CA LEU A 149 -6.72 14.72 9.96
C LEU A 149 -7.02 13.86 11.20
N LYS A 150 -8.26 13.90 11.71
CA LYS A 150 -8.69 13.03 12.82
C LYS A 150 -8.56 11.56 12.46
N THR A 151 -8.96 11.19 11.25
CA THR A 151 -8.83 9.81 10.75
C THR A 151 -7.37 9.40 10.66
N ILE A 152 -6.51 10.25 10.09
CA ILE A 152 -5.08 9.96 9.94
C ILE A 152 -4.43 9.76 11.31
N VAL A 153 -4.63 10.70 12.24
CA VAL A 153 -4.04 10.60 13.58
C VAL A 153 -4.54 9.34 14.31
N ALA A 154 -5.84 9.09 14.30
CA ALA A 154 -6.42 7.91 14.94
C ALA A 154 -5.87 6.61 14.32
N ARG A 155 -5.75 6.57 13.00
CA ARG A 155 -5.17 5.46 12.25
C ARG A 155 -3.70 5.25 12.62
N LYS A 156 -2.85 6.27 12.56
CA LYS A 156 -1.42 6.18 12.87
C LYS A 156 -1.18 5.71 14.29
N VAL A 157 -1.89 6.27 15.27
CA VAL A 157 -1.74 5.86 16.68
C VAL A 157 -2.00 4.37 16.85
N VAL A 158 -3.13 3.88 16.32
CA VAL A 158 -3.46 2.45 16.45
C VAL A 158 -2.50 1.56 15.66
N LEU A 159 -2.06 2.00 14.47
CA LEU A 159 -1.12 1.24 13.65
C LEU A 159 0.27 1.17 14.27
N ILE A 160 0.77 2.24 14.88
CA ILE A 160 2.06 2.24 15.58
C ILE A 160 2.00 1.27 16.76
N VAL A 161 0.91 1.26 17.53
CA VAL A 161 0.71 0.29 18.61
C VAL A 161 0.74 -1.14 18.07
N PHE A 162 0.03 -1.42 16.97
CA PHE A 162 0.06 -2.74 16.35
C PHE A 162 1.43 -3.12 15.79
N ALA A 163 2.16 -2.18 15.19
CA ALA A 163 3.51 -2.43 14.69
C ALA A 163 4.45 -2.82 15.84
N VAL A 164 4.40 -2.12 16.97
CA VAL A 164 5.19 -2.44 18.16
C VAL A 164 4.82 -3.83 18.71
N VAL A 165 3.53 -4.12 18.84
CA VAL A 165 3.04 -5.41 19.35
C VAL A 165 3.44 -6.56 18.42
N ILE A 166 3.28 -6.40 17.11
CA ILE A 166 3.65 -7.43 16.12
C ILE A 166 5.17 -7.63 16.10
N ASN A 167 5.96 -6.56 16.12
CA ASN A 167 7.41 -6.67 16.15
C ASN A 167 7.89 -7.38 17.42
N LEU A 168 7.31 -7.08 18.57
CA LEU A 168 7.67 -7.75 19.82
C LEU A 168 7.24 -9.23 19.81
N LEU A 169 5.97 -9.52 19.58
CA LEU A 169 5.40 -10.87 19.76
C LEU A 169 5.75 -11.81 18.61
N ILE A 170 5.65 -11.33 17.37
CA ILE A 170 5.78 -12.19 16.18
C ILE A 170 7.23 -12.15 15.68
N VAL A 171 7.75 -10.96 15.37
CA VAL A 171 9.05 -10.85 14.69
C VAL A 171 10.20 -11.25 15.63
N ARG A 172 10.23 -10.70 16.86
CA ARG A 172 11.30 -10.97 17.83
C ARG A 172 11.09 -12.27 18.60
N LEU A 173 9.94 -12.44 19.24
CA LEU A 173 9.72 -13.56 20.17
C LEU A 173 9.40 -14.88 19.47
N ALA A 174 8.40 -14.90 18.58
CA ALA A 174 7.94 -16.13 17.96
C ALA A 174 8.86 -16.61 16.82
N LEU A 175 9.25 -15.73 15.89
CA LEU A 175 9.95 -16.10 14.67
C LEU A 175 11.46 -15.76 14.68
N LYS A 176 11.92 -14.93 15.63
CA LYS A 176 13.33 -14.50 15.79
C LYS A 176 13.96 -14.01 14.48
N MET A 177 13.23 -13.18 13.74
CA MET A 177 13.66 -12.70 12.43
C MET A 177 14.62 -11.51 12.54
N ASP A 178 15.36 -11.26 11.47
CA ASP A 178 16.26 -10.10 11.38
C ASP A 178 15.53 -8.76 11.59
N ARG A 179 16.27 -7.76 12.08
CA ARG A 179 15.78 -6.39 12.32
C ARG A 179 15.11 -5.73 11.11
N ILE A 180 15.52 -6.08 9.89
CA ILE A 180 14.92 -5.54 8.67
C ILE A 180 13.43 -5.93 8.52
N TYR A 181 13.00 -7.07 9.08
CA TYR A 181 11.58 -7.42 9.11
C TYR A 181 10.79 -6.51 10.05
N GLU A 182 11.40 -6.06 11.15
CA GLU A 182 10.78 -5.07 12.03
C GLU A 182 10.57 -3.73 11.33
N MET A 183 11.55 -3.32 10.51
CA MET A 183 11.46 -2.10 9.70
C MET A 183 10.43 -2.24 8.59
N ALA A 184 10.34 -3.41 7.94
CA ALA A 184 9.32 -3.70 6.94
C ALA A 184 7.90 -3.62 7.53
N VAL A 185 7.69 -4.21 8.71
CA VAL A 185 6.41 -4.11 9.43
C VAL A 185 6.13 -2.66 9.81
N LEU A 186 7.08 -1.96 10.41
CA LEU A 186 6.87 -0.56 10.80
C LEU A 186 6.52 0.31 9.60
N LEU A 187 7.29 0.21 8.50
CA LEU A 187 7.05 0.96 7.27
C LEU A 187 5.66 0.67 6.70
N MET A 188 5.26 -0.61 6.62
CA MET A 188 3.93 -1.00 6.16
C MET A 188 2.82 -0.34 7.00
N PHE A 189 2.95 -0.35 8.32
CA PHE A 189 1.96 0.24 9.23
C PHE A 189 1.99 1.77 9.23
N LEU A 190 3.07 2.39 8.76
CA LEU A 190 3.13 3.82 8.51
C LEU A 190 2.54 4.23 7.17
N MET A 191 2.14 3.31 6.30
CA MET A 191 1.54 3.64 5.01
C MET A 191 0.09 4.14 5.13
N PRO A 192 -0.36 4.94 4.14
CA PRO A 192 -1.74 5.39 4.11
C PRO A 192 -2.69 4.22 3.77
N SER A 193 -3.99 4.49 3.86
CA SER A 193 -5.02 3.59 3.34
C SER A 193 -4.80 3.34 1.83
N PRO A 194 -5.19 2.18 1.28
CA PRO A 194 -4.98 1.88 -0.14
C PRO A 194 -5.85 2.75 -1.05
N PHE A 195 -5.32 3.16 -2.20
CA PHE A 195 -6.01 4.02 -3.17
C PHE A 195 -7.23 3.35 -3.80
N ILE A 196 -7.34 2.03 -3.71
CA ILE A 196 -8.54 1.28 -4.11
C ILE A 196 -9.82 1.82 -3.45
N VAL A 197 -9.73 2.41 -2.25
CA VAL A 197 -10.89 3.02 -1.59
C VAL A 197 -11.46 4.16 -2.43
N SER A 198 -10.62 5.04 -3.00
CA SER A 198 -11.07 6.14 -3.87
C SER A 198 -11.72 5.63 -5.16
N ILE A 199 -11.17 4.56 -5.75
CA ILE A 199 -11.70 3.97 -6.99
C ILE A 199 -13.11 3.35 -6.77
N TYR A 200 -13.32 2.71 -5.62
CA TYR A 200 -14.54 1.95 -5.34
C TYR A 200 -15.55 2.68 -4.45
N ILE A 201 -15.29 3.91 -4.01
CA ILE A 201 -16.29 4.70 -3.30
C ILE A 201 -17.31 5.30 -4.27
N ASP A 202 -18.54 5.52 -3.80
CA ASP A 202 -19.63 6.10 -4.61
C ASP A 202 -19.28 7.53 -5.02
N ASP A 203 -19.02 7.71 -6.32
CA ASP A 203 -18.57 8.94 -6.95
C ASP A 203 -19.69 9.98 -7.04
N LYS A 204 -20.96 9.58 -6.84
CA LYS A 204 -22.10 10.50 -6.80
C LYS A 204 -22.18 11.29 -5.50
N LYS A 205 -21.56 10.81 -4.42
CA LYS A 205 -21.55 11.47 -3.11
C LYS A 205 -20.31 12.34 -2.97
N LYS A 206 -20.39 13.61 -3.41
CA LYS A 206 -19.25 14.55 -3.37
C LYS A 206 -18.53 14.63 -2.01
N ASN A 207 -19.28 14.78 -0.91
CA ASN A 207 -18.69 14.84 0.45
C ASN A 207 -17.94 13.56 0.86
N LEU A 208 -18.31 12.41 0.28
CA LEU A 208 -17.68 11.12 0.54
C LEU A 208 -16.35 11.02 -0.23
N VAL A 209 -16.37 11.40 -1.52
CA VAL A 209 -15.19 11.47 -2.39
C VAL A 209 -14.17 12.46 -1.84
N ASP A 210 -14.61 13.69 -1.53
CA ASP A 210 -13.73 14.76 -1.02
C ASP A 210 -13.05 14.37 0.30
N TYR A 211 -13.73 13.58 1.14
CA TYR A 211 -13.16 13.03 2.36
C TYR A 211 -12.12 11.94 2.08
N VAL A 212 -12.43 10.97 1.21
CA VAL A 212 -11.51 9.87 0.88
C VAL A 212 -10.25 10.43 0.22
N ASP A 213 -10.41 11.27 -0.80
CA ASP A 213 -9.28 11.83 -1.56
C ASP A 213 -8.41 12.72 -0.68
N THR A 214 -9.01 13.60 0.13
CA THR A 214 -8.25 14.44 1.07
C THR A 214 -7.53 13.61 2.12
N THR A 215 -8.17 12.57 2.65
CA THR A 215 -7.54 11.67 3.63
C THR A 215 -6.38 10.91 2.99
N LEU A 216 -6.56 10.30 1.82
CA LEU A 216 -5.49 9.56 1.13
C LEU A 216 -4.32 10.45 0.75
N SER A 217 -4.60 11.62 0.20
CA SER A 217 -3.59 12.58 -0.24
C SER A 217 -2.76 13.10 0.93
N LEU A 218 -3.43 13.55 1.99
CA LEU A 218 -2.77 14.07 3.18
C LEU A 218 -2.01 12.97 3.93
N ASP A 219 -2.60 11.77 4.05
CA ASP A 219 -1.94 10.63 4.70
C ASP A 219 -0.72 10.17 3.90
N SER A 220 -0.74 10.22 2.57
CA SER A 220 0.43 9.89 1.74
C SER A 220 1.62 10.80 2.06
N VAL A 221 1.39 12.12 2.14
CA VAL A 221 2.44 13.08 2.52
C VAL A 221 2.92 12.83 3.95
N ILE A 222 1.99 12.67 4.90
CA ILE A 222 2.34 12.39 6.31
C ILE A 222 3.12 11.07 6.43
N SER A 223 2.79 10.06 5.63
CA SER A 223 3.45 8.75 5.63
C SER A 223 4.88 8.85 5.15
N ILE A 224 5.16 9.65 4.11
CA ILE A 224 6.54 9.90 3.65
C ILE A 224 7.37 10.47 4.80
N PHE A 225 6.90 11.55 5.44
CA PHE A 225 7.62 12.15 6.58
C PHE A 225 7.72 11.22 7.79
N SER A 226 6.68 10.43 8.06
CA SER A 226 6.68 9.47 9.16
C SER A 226 7.70 8.36 8.94
N VAL A 227 7.80 7.85 7.71
CA VAL A 227 8.82 6.85 7.34
C VAL A 227 10.20 7.45 7.40
N MET A 228 10.43 8.64 6.84
CA MET A 228 11.71 9.34 6.95
C MET A 228 12.15 9.50 8.40
N GLY A 229 11.24 9.97 9.27
CA GLY A 229 11.51 10.11 10.70
C GLY A 229 11.80 8.76 11.38
N ALA A 230 11.02 7.72 11.07
CA ALA A 230 11.24 6.39 11.62
C ALA A 230 12.59 5.80 11.20
N VAL A 231 12.96 5.95 9.93
CA VAL A 231 14.26 5.51 9.39
C VAL A 231 15.40 6.27 10.07
N LEU A 232 15.29 7.59 10.25
CA LEU A 232 16.34 8.38 10.92
C LEU A 232 16.51 8.04 12.40
N LEU A 233 15.44 7.64 13.09
CA LEU A 233 15.48 7.32 14.52
C LEU A 233 15.84 5.86 14.81
N LEU A 234 15.53 4.94 13.90
CA LEU A 234 15.59 3.50 14.14
C LEU A 234 16.48 2.73 13.16
N GLY A 235 16.83 3.33 12.01
CA GLY A 235 17.78 2.79 11.04
C GLY A 235 19.21 2.96 11.51
#